data_AF-A0A7W1C7B7-F1
#
_entry.id   AF-A0A7W1C7B7-F1
#
_cell.length_a   1.000
_cell.length_b   1.000
_cell.length_c   1.000
_cell.angle_alpha   90.00
_cell.angle_beta   90.00
_cell.angle_gamma   90.00
#
_symmetry.space_group_name_H-M   'P 1'
#
loop_
_entity.id
_entity.type
_entity.pdbx_description
1 polymer ?
#
loop_
_entity_poly.entity_id
_entity_poly.type
_entity_poly.pdbx_seq_one_letter_code
_entity_poly.pdbx_strand_id
1 'polypeptide(L)'
;MIVGDEVIKPGSDLVQEIIRVFKVRRLYDAAHPRRIEVEASAAGRIQAVLEAAGPIELAITEDTLSQDEEAVFRQAPGPESLAFLLFREGLRQITFYPGIDADEVTGFLDHVAATALTPGAESDLVARLWEENLVHIRYSFVEQLTDHEWIPSALEWNDSNERSPLLLVKEDLGTLDPPVLSERDATLYFLDEAELAALHAELEGEKEKSLLTECLTCVRELLFDPVHEDPGPILSALGEIQASLLDQSSFEDVRSMHDLFEPYLQSEQAHGRAHQAFGEMRLEALDRKILARLTATPDDGGTRDAAAAAYLRVFGSGNLATLLAGAPDLKQLCQRAPFEEVFVGLAREDLGALRAALAAEEPNIVCGAAHLAGLIADSSLIEPLGAALVARDSRVRMEVLLALKHFDDARGADFIARMIDDTDPDIRLYALRNLIARRHAAALPQIAELLDRPARNGRSTRERRLVFEAYGALGGAGVVQ
;
A
#
# COMPACT_ATOMS: atom_id res chain seq x y z
N MET A 1 29.05 29.57 46.02
CA MET A 1 29.37 28.33 45.28
C MET A 1 28.17 28.06 44.42
N ILE A 2 28.30 28.36 43.13
CA ILE A 2 27.21 28.45 42.16
C ILE A 2 26.68 27.04 41.96
N VAL A 3 25.41 26.82 42.30
CA VAL A 3 24.65 25.62 41.91
C VAL A 3 24.55 25.70 40.39
N GLY A 4 25.18 24.75 39.70
CA GLY A 4 25.21 24.73 38.24
C GLY A 4 23.80 24.62 37.68
N ASP A 5 23.47 25.51 36.75
CA ASP A 5 22.31 25.35 35.87
C ASP A 5 22.39 23.96 35.23
N GLU A 6 21.41 23.09 35.54
CA GLU A 6 21.14 21.92 34.72
C GLU A 6 20.80 22.44 33.32
N VAL A 7 21.71 22.21 32.36
CA VAL A 7 21.47 22.51 30.96
C VAL A 7 20.33 21.59 30.51
N ILE A 8 19.10 22.09 30.51
CA ILE A 8 17.94 21.35 30.01
C ILE A 8 18.22 21.04 28.55
N LYS A 9 18.48 19.76 28.27
CA LYS A 9 18.71 19.28 26.91
C LYS A 9 17.40 19.40 26.11
N PRO A 10 17.42 19.89 24.86
CA PRO A 10 16.23 19.97 24.02
C PRO A 10 15.48 18.65 23.86
N GLY A 11 16.17 17.51 23.94
CA GLY A 11 15.56 16.18 23.90
C GLY A 11 14.68 15.86 25.11
N SER A 12 14.88 16.50 26.27
CA SER A 12 13.96 16.34 27.42
C SER A 12 12.59 16.91 27.10
N ASP A 13 12.52 18.12 26.54
CA ASP A 13 11.24 18.78 26.22
C ASP A 13 10.50 18.01 25.12
N LEU A 14 11.22 17.56 24.10
CA LEU A 14 10.68 16.68 23.05
C LEU A 14 10.07 15.40 23.64
N VAL A 15 10.82 14.68 24.46
CA VAL A 15 10.39 13.40 25.04
C VAL A 15 9.20 13.59 26.00
N GLN A 16 9.16 14.68 26.77
CA GLN A 16 8.02 14.98 27.65
C GLN A 16 6.73 15.20 26.87
N GLU A 17 6.77 15.92 25.75
CA GLU A 17 5.60 16.13 24.90
C GLU A 17 5.13 14.85 24.25
N ILE A 18 6.05 14.03 23.73
CA ILE A 18 5.76 12.71 23.15
C ILE A 18 5.06 11.81 24.18
N ILE A 19 5.59 11.73 25.40
CA ILE A 19 5.01 10.91 26.47
C ILE A 19 3.64 11.43 26.89
N ARG A 20 3.45 12.74 26.92
CA ARG A 20 2.16 13.35 27.26
C ARG A 20 1.09 12.94 26.26
N VAL A 21 1.40 13.00 24.95
CA VAL A 21 0.48 12.55 23.90
C VAL A 21 0.24 11.06 24.01
N PHE A 22 1.29 10.25 24.16
CA PHE A 22 1.19 8.80 24.31
C PHE A 22 0.25 8.40 25.48
N LYS A 23 0.34 9.08 26.62
CA LYS A 23 -0.56 8.83 27.77
C LYS A 23 -2.00 9.22 27.49
N VAL A 24 -2.24 10.37 26.87
CA VAL A 24 -3.60 10.86 26.57
C VAL A 24 -4.30 9.94 25.57
N ARG A 25 -3.59 9.43 24.57
CA ARG A 25 -4.12 8.46 23.58
C ARG A 25 -4.60 7.15 24.19
N ARG A 26 -4.00 6.74 25.30
CA ARG A 26 -4.39 5.53 26.03
C ARG A 26 -5.56 5.74 26.99
N LEU A 27 -5.79 6.98 27.40
CA LEU A 27 -6.86 7.36 28.31
C LEU A 27 -8.15 7.74 27.59
N TYR A 28 -8.06 8.22 26.35
CA TYR A 28 -9.18 8.79 25.60
C TYR A 28 -9.23 8.27 24.15
N ASP A 29 -10.44 8.04 23.64
CA ASP A 29 -10.66 7.67 22.23
C ASP A 29 -10.28 8.81 21.26
N ALA A 30 -10.21 8.47 19.96
CA ALA A 30 -9.80 9.40 18.90
C ALA A 30 -10.76 10.59 18.70
N ALA A 31 -12.03 10.46 19.11
CA ALA A 31 -13.03 11.52 18.97
C ALA A 31 -13.09 12.47 20.19
N HIS A 32 -12.36 12.15 21.27
CA HIS A 32 -12.45 12.88 22.52
C HIS A 32 -11.80 14.28 22.42
N PRO A 33 -12.52 15.38 22.78
CA PRO A 33 -12.01 16.76 22.62
C PRO A 33 -10.68 17.05 23.30
N ARG A 34 -10.43 16.45 24.48
CA ARG A 34 -9.13 16.61 25.18
C ARG A 34 -7.96 15.96 24.46
N ARG A 35 -8.18 14.90 23.67
CA ARG A 35 -7.13 14.23 22.90
C ARG A 35 -6.71 15.13 21.74
N ILE A 36 -7.69 15.61 20.98
CA ILE A 36 -7.50 16.52 19.85
C ILE A 36 -6.76 17.80 20.30
N GLU A 37 -7.16 18.39 21.43
CA GLU A 37 -6.51 19.59 21.97
C GLU A 37 -5.06 19.35 22.38
N VAL A 38 -4.78 18.25 23.08
CA VAL A 38 -3.42 17.92 23.55
C VAL A 38 -2.49 17.61 22.38
N GLU A 39 -2.97 16.90 21.36
CA GLU A 39 -2.20 16.54 20.17
C GLU A 39 -1.82 17.76 19.33
N ALA A 40 -2.81 18.60 19.01
CA ALA A 40 -2.55 19.84 18.27
C ALA A 40 -1.57 20.76 19.02
N SER A 41 -1.69 20.82 20.35
CA SER A 41 -0.82 21.64 21.20
C SER A 41 0.59 21.07 21.33
N ALA A 42 0.73 19.74 21.34
CA ALA A 42 2.02 19.05 21.42
C ALA A 42 2.80 19.16 20.10
N ALA A 43 2.15 19.00 18.95
CA ALA A 43 2.79 19.13 17.64
C ALA A 43 3.47 20.49 17.46
N GLY A 44 2.78 21.58 17.81
CA GLY A 44 3.37 22.92 17.74
C GLY A 44 4.55 23.13 18.70
N ARG A 45 4.54 22.51 19.90
CA ARG A 45 5.67 22.56 20.83
C ARG A 45 6.86 21.74 20.35
N ILE A 46 6.60 20.54 19.80
CA ILE A 46 7.62 19.67 19.22
C ILE A 46 8.31 20.38 18.05
N GLN A 47 7.54 21.00 17.15
CA GLN A 47 8.07 21.79 16.05
C GLN A 47 8.96 22.93 16.54
N ALA A 48 8.51 23.69 17.54
CA ALA A 48 9.30 24.80 18.11
C ALA A 48 10.63 24.34 18.74
N VAL A 49 10.63 23.19 19.42
CA VAL A 49 11.85 22.59 20.00
C VAL A 49 12.82 22.17 18.91
N LEU A 50 12.34 21.53 17.84
CA LEU A 50 13.16 21.06 16.72
C LEU A 50 13.69 22.22 15.85
N GLU A 51 12.92 23.28 15.65
CA GLU A 51 13.37 24.49 14.97
C GLU A 51 14.49 25.21 15.74
N ALA A 52 14.43 25.21 17.07
CA ALA A 52 15.42 25.85 17.93
C ALA A 52 16.70 25.01 18.11
N ALA A 53 16.56 23.69 18.25
CA ALA A 53 17.67 22.77 18.56
C ALA A 53 18.27 22.07 17.35
N GLY A 54 17.58 22.06 16.20
CA GLY A 54 17.92 21.23 15.05
C GLY A 54 17.47 19.78 15.24
N PRO A 55 18.01 18.83 14.44
CA PRO A 55 17.66 17.42 14.55
C PRO A 55 18.02 16.87 15.93
N ILE A 56 17.06 16.22 16.59
CA ILE A 56 17.27 15.59 17.90
C ILE A 56 17.32 14.09 17.73
N GLU A 57 18.45 13.51 18.12
CA GLU A 57 18.71 12.07 18.11
C GLU A 57 18.56 11.49 19.52
N LEU A 58 17.79 10.41 19.62
CA LEU A 58 17.52 9.69 20.85
C LEU A 58 17.94 8.24 20.69
N ALA A 59 18.83 7.78 21.56
CA ALA A 59 19.15 6.37 21.73
C ALA A 59 18.13 5.71 22.67
N ILE A 60 17.74 4.48 22.34
CA ILE A 60 16.65 3.76 22.99
C ILE A 60 17.22 2.52 23.71
N THR A 61 16.92 2.39 24.99
CA THR A 61 17.20 1.18 25.79
C THR A 61 15.89 0.67 26.43
N GLU A 62 15.96 -0.44 27.16
CA GLU A 62 14.78 -1.05 27.81
C GLU A 62 14.07 -0.09 28.80
N ASP A 63 14.83 0.80 29.46
CA ASP A 63 14.34 1.66 30.53
C ASP A 63 14.64 3.15 30.32
N THR A 64 15.43 3.53 29.29
CA THR A 64 15.80 4.93 29.04
C THR A 64 15.69 5.38 27.59
N LEU A 65 15.45 6.69 27.43
CA LEU A 65 15.74 7.43 26.21
C LEU A 65 16.88 8.41 26.51
N SER A 66 17.95 8.38 25.72
CA SER A 66 19.14 9.21 25.95
C SER A 66 19.51 10.08 24.75
N GLN A 67 20.01 11.28 25.03
CA GLN A 67 20.57 12.22 24.04
C GLN A 67 22.03 12.49 24.40
N ASP A 68 22.94 12.29 23.44
CA ASP A 68 24.39 12.43 23.65
C ASP A 68 24.89 11.64 24.87
N GLU A 69 24.51 10.36 24.97
CA GLU A 69 24.83 9.43 26.08
C GLU A 69 24.23 9.78 27.46
N GLU A 70 23.46 10.86 27.59
CA GLU A 70 22.78 11.25 28.83
C GLU A 70 21.29 10.89 28.79
N ALA A 71 20.79 10.22 29.83
CA ALA A 71 19.39 9.84 29.91
C ALA A 71 18.49 11.06 30.11
N VAL A 72 17.71 11.41 29.09
CA VAL A 72 16.70 12.49 29.15
C VAL A 72 15.37 11.98 29.70
N PHE A 73 15.14 10.66 29.66
CA PHE A 73 13.98 10.01 30.26
C PHE A 73 14.34 8.62 30.78
N ARG A 74 13.75 8.26 31.94
CA ARG A 74 13.88 6.93 32.54
C ARG A 74 12.54 6.47 33.12
N GLN A 75 12.14 5.24 32.78
CA GLN A 75 10.95 4.59 33.33
C GLN A 75 11.19 3.08 33.39
N ALA A 76 10.72 2.44 34.45
CA ALA A 76 10.82 0.98 34.57
C ALA A 76 10.15 0.27 33.38
N PRO A 77 10.76 -0.81 32.84
CA PRO A 77 10.18 -1.61 31.76
C PRO A 77 8.76 -2.09 32.08
N GLY A 78 7.85 -2.00 31.10
CA GLY A 78 6.46 -2.42 31.25
C GLY A 78 5.58 -1.97 30.09
N PRO A 79 4.31 -2.40 30.04
CA PRO A 79 3.38 -2.06 28.95
C PRO A 79 3.04 -0.56 28.89
N GLU A 80 3.32 0.19 29.96
CA GLU A 80 3.16 1.65 30.06
C GLU A 80 4.42 2.44 29.66
N SER A 81 5.54 1.75 29.39
CA SER A 81 6.83 2.39 29.11
C SER A 81 7.04 2.53 27.61
N LEU A 82 7.12 3.78 27.14
CA LEU A 82 7.42 4.09 25.75
C LEU A 82 8.79 3.53 25.33
N ALA A 83 9.82 3.70 26.17
CA ALA A 83 11.17 3.21 25.90
C ALA A 83 11.18 1.68 25.71
N PHE A 84 10.48 0.97 26.60
CA PHE A 84 10.38 -0.49 26.54
C PHE A 84 9.64 -0.97 25.29
N LEU A 85 8.53 -0.33 24.91
CA LEU A 85 7.79 -0.69 23.70
C LEU A 85 8.65 -0.52 22.45
N LEU A 86 9.34 0.62 22.30
CA LEU A 86 10.22 0.84 21.15
C LEU A 86 11.39 -0.16 21.14
N PHE A 87 11.98 -0.44 22.30
CA PHE A 87 13.11 -1.37 22.41
C PHE A 87 12.72 -2.81 22.09
N ARG A 88 11.55 -3.27 22.58
CA ARG A 88 11.02 -4.63 22.34
C ARG A 88 10.86 -4.90 20.85
N GLU A 89 10.43 -3.90 20.09
CA GLU A 89 10.20 -3.99 18.65
C GLU A 89 11.49 -3.76 17.83
N GLY A 90 12.67 -3.79 18.47
CA GLY A 90 13.96 -3.75 17.78
C GLY A 90 14.49 -2.36 17.44
N LEU A 91 13.77 -1.27 17.77
CA LEU A 91 14.27 0.09 17.60
C LEU A 91 15.39 0.39 18.59
N ARG A 92 16.45 1.04 18.10
CA ARG A 92 17.63 1.39 18.92
C ARG A 92 17.94 2.88 18.90
N GLN A 93 17.53 3.56 17.86
CA GLN A 93 17.75 4.98 17.69
C GLN A 93 16.59 5.58 16.93
N ILE A 94 16.17 6.77 17.32
CA ILE A 94 15.18 7.58 16.61
C ILE A 94 15.67 9.03 16.52
N THR A 95 15.51 9.65 15.36
CA THR A 95 15.94 11.02 15.08
C THR A 95 14.75 11.80 14.54
N PHE A 96 14.42 12.89 15.22
CA PHE A 96 13.38 13.83 14.80
C PHE A 96 14.03 15.03 14.10
N TYR A 97 13.56 15.38 12.91
CA TYR A 97 14.06 16.50 12.12
C TYR A 97 13.12 17.71 12.21
N PRO A 98 13.64 18.94 12.03
CA PRO A 98 12.80 20.12 11.91
C PRO A 98 11.87 20.01 10.70
N GLY A 99 10.65 20.54 10.83
CA GLY A 99 9.62 20.46 9.78
C GLY A 99 8.54 19.41 10.02
N ILE A 100 8.62 18.67 11.13
CA ILE A 100 7.60 17.69 11.52
C ILE A 100 6.22 18.35 11.68
N ASP A 101 5.19 17.76 11.07
CA ASP A 101 3.81 18.22 11.19
C ASP A 101 3.01 17.43 12.24
N ALA A 102 1.77 17.87 12.50
CA ALA A 102 0.90 17.23 13.47
C ALA A 102 0.47 15.81 13.04
N ASP A 103 0.37 15.56 11.73
CA ASP A 103 -0.08 14.29 11.17
C ASP A 103 1.05 13.24 11.28
N GLU A 104 2.31 13.62 11.10
CA GLU A 104 3.49 12.76 11.30
C GLU A 104 3.70 12.39 12.78
N VAL A 105 3.54 13.34 13.71
CA VAL A 105 3.58 13.03 15.15
C VAL A 105 2.45 12.10 15.54
N THR A 106 1.26 12.34 14.97
CA THR A 106 0.05 11.54 15.20
C THR A 106 0.24 10.12 14.67
N GLY A 107 0.68 9.96 13.43
CA GLY A 107 0.92 8.68 12.79
C GLY A 107 1.91 7.80 13.55
N PHE A 108 3.09 8.37 13.84
CA PHE A 108 4.12 7.70 14.64
C PHE A 108 3.54 7.16 15.97
N LEU A 109 2.75 7.97 16.67
CA LEU A 109 2.17 7.59 17.95
C LEU A 109 0.99 6.62 17.83
N ASP A 110 0.25 6.61 16.72
CA ASP A 110 -0.81 5.62 16.47
C ASP A 110 -0.21 4.22 16.33
N HIS A 111 0.87 4.08 15.56
CA HIS A 111 1.56 2.80 15.42
C HIS A 111 2.16 2.32 16.75
N VAL A 112 2.84 3.20 17.50
CA VAL A 112 3.40 2.85 18.81
C VAL A 112 2.32 2.50 19.83
N ALA A 113 1.17 3.16 19.82
CA ALA A 113 0.06 2.87 20.73
C ALA A 113 -0.65 1.55 20.39
N ALA A 114 -0.85 1.24 19.11
CA ALA A 114 -1.44 -0.03 18.67
C ALA A 114 -0.60 -1.23 19.16
N THR A 115 0.72 -1.11 19.14
CA THR A 115 1.66 -2.13 19.64
C THR A 115 1.55 -2.40 21.15
N ALA A 116 1.04 -1.44 21.92
CA ALA A 116 0.78 -1.64 23.36
C ALA A 116 -0.49 -2.46 23.63
N LEU A 117 -1.47 -2.43 22.71
CA LEU A 117 -2.78 -3.09 22.88
C LEU A 117 -2.79 -4.56 22.45
N THR A 118 -1.77 -5.02 21.72
CA THR A 118 -1.66 -6.41 21.23
C THR A 118 -0.35 -7.08 21.67
N PRO A 119 -0.12 -7.32 22.99
CA PRO A 119 1.10 -7.99 23.44
C PRO A 119 1.10 -9.46 23.02
N GLY A 120 1.96 -9.85 22.07
CA GLY A 120 2.15 -11.25 21.67
C GLY A 120 1.63 -11.65 20.29
N ALA A 121 1.01 -10.74 19.54
CA ALA A 121 1.03 -10.87 18.08
C ALA A 121 2.45 -10.56 17.59
N GLU A 122 2.87 -11.13 16.46
CA GLU A 122 4.05 -10.65 15.71
C GLU A 122 3.79 -9.20 15.28
N SER A 123 3.92 -8.29 16.23
CA SER A 123 3.76 -6.86 16.02
C SER A 123 5.01 -6.40 15.32
N ASP A 124 4.89 -6.12 14.02
CA ASP A 124 5.97 -5.50 13.27
C ASP A 124 5.76 -3.98 13.29
N LEU A 125 6.09 -3.33 14.42
CA LEU A 125 6.09 -1.87 14.52
C LEU A 125 7.05 -1.26 13.48
N VAL A 126 8.16 -1.93 13.17
CA VAL A 126 9.16 -1.45 12.22
C VAL A 126 8.61 -1.43 10.79
N ALA A 127 7.89 -2.48 10.38
CA ALA A 127 7.18 -2.50 9.09
C ALA A 127 6.10 -1.41 9.01
N ARG A 128 5.28 -1.24 10.05
CA ARG A 128 4.24 -0.18 10.06
C ARG A 128 4.83 1.22 10.00
N LEU A 129 5.89 1.49 10.77
CA LEU A 129 6.62 2.77 10.67
C LEU A 129 7.29 2.96 9.30
N TRP A 130 7.61 1.87 8.59
CA TRP A 130 8.18 1.92 7.24
C TRP A 130 7.10 2.23 6.19
N GLU A 131 5.91 1.68 6.36
CA GLU A 131 4.73 1.92 5.51
C GLU A 131 4.21 3.37 5.59
N GLU A 132 4.32 4.01 6.75
CA GLU A 132 3.79 5.35 7.01
C GLU A 132 4.61 6.50 6.38
N ASN A 133 5.84 6.22 5.93
CA ASN A 133 6.73 7.17 5.24
C ASN A 133 6.89 8.53 5.94
N LEU A 134 7.19 8.50 7.24
CA LEU A 134 7.45 9.69 8.05
C LEU A 134 8.70 10.42 7.51
N VAL A 135 8.50 11.63 6.95
CA VAL A 135 9.53 12.42 6.27
C VAL A 135 10.53 12.99 7.27
N HIS A 136 10.05 13.37 8.46
CA HIS A 136 10.85 14.03 9.49
C HIS A 136 11.22 13.12 10.67
N ILE A 137 10.93 11.82 10.60
CA ILE A 137 11.32 10.84 11.62
C ILE A 137 12.18 9.76 10.97
N ARG A 138 13.40 9.58 11.46
CA ARG A 138 14.27 8.46 11.05
C ARG A 138 14.54 7.55 12.23
N TYR A 139 14.72 6.27 11.97
CA TYR A 139 15.03 5.31 13.01
C TYR A 139 16.01 4.25 12.52
N SER A 140 16.72 3.63 13.45
CA SER A 140 17.55 2.45 13.20
C SER A 140 17.02 1.26 13.99
N PHE A 141 16.95 0.10 13.34
CA PHE A 141 16.55 -1.15 13.96
C PHE A 141 17.66 -2.20 13.84
N VAL A 142 17.64 -3.19 14.73
CA VAL A 142 18.47 -4.40 14.65
C VAL A 142 17.54 -5.59 14.56
N GLU A 143 17.65 -6.36 13.48
CA GLU A 143 16.88 -7.58 13.26
C GLU A 143 17.29 -8.63 14.31
N GLN A 144 16.36 -8.98 15.20
CA GLN A 144 16.56 -10.10 16.12
C GLN A 144 16.27 -11.39 15.36
N LEU A 145 17.32 -12.07 14.90
CA LEU A 145 17.23 -13.46 14.45
C LEU A 145 16.74 -14.32 15.62
N THR A 146 15.46 -14.67 15.62
CA THR A 146 14.91 -15.68 16.53
C THR A 146 15.26 -17.06 15.98
N ASP A 147 16.24 -17.72 16.61
CA ASP A 147 16.47 -19.16 16.48
C ASP A 147 15.25 -19.90 17.07
N HIS A 148 14.23 -20.12 16.24
CA HIS A 148 13.14 -21.02 16.56
C HIS A 148 13.18 -22.23 15.63
N GLU A 149 13.84 -23.28 16.14
CA GLU A 149 13.65 -24.66 15.68
C GLU A 149 12.15 -24.99 15.73
N TRP A 150 11.58 -25.21 14.55
CA TRP A 150 10.22 -25.71 14.39
C TRP A 150 10.15 -27.15 14.89
N ILE A 151 9.53 -27.35 16.05
CA ILE A 151 9.13 -28.68 16.55
C ILE A 151 7.60 -28.76 16.46
N PRO A 152 7.03 -29.62 15.59
CA PRO A 152 5.59 -29.80 15.56
C PRO A 152 5.13 -30.56 16.81
N SER A 153 4.17 -30.02 17.57
CA SER A 153 3.56 -30.76 18.66
C SER A 153 2.55 -31.78 18.11
N ALA A 154 2.78 -33.03 18.46
CA ALA A 154 1.85 -34.13 18.25
C ALA A 154 0.59 -33.93 19.10
N LEU A 155 -0.52 -34.42 18.56
CA LEU A 155 -1.80 -34.64 19.24
C LEU A 155 -1.63 -35.20 20.65
N GLU A 156 -2.17 -34.50 21.65
CA GLU A 156 -2.59 -35.09 22.91
C GLU A 156 -4.04 -34.69 23.19
N TRP A 157 -4.94 -35.65 22.94
CA TRP A 157 -6.22 -35.75 23.62
C TRP A 157 -5.93 -35.93 25.13
N ASN A 158 -6.56 -35.13 25.99
CA ASN A 158 -6.79 -35.59 27.35
C ASN A 158 -8.20 -35.28 27.84
N ASP A 159 -8.82 -36.37 28.25
CA ASP A 159 -10.14 -36.55 28.81
C ASP A 159 -9.97 -36.55 30.34
N SER A 160 -10.46 -35.51 31.01
CA SER A 160 -10.58 -35.54 32.48
C SER A 160 -11.69 -34.59 32.96
N ASN A 161 -12.89 -35.15 32.89
CA ASN A 161 -14.06 -34.98 33.74
C ASN A 161 -13.81 -34.38 35.15
N GLU A 162 -14.53 -33.32 35.53
CA GLU A 162 -15.12 -33.14 36.88
C GLU A 162 -16.04 -31.91 36.96
N ARG A 163 -17.38 -32.11 36.96
CA ARG A 163 -18.38 -31.66 37.98
C ARG A 163 -19.80 -31.39 37.42
N SER A 164 -20.66 -32.36 37.76
CA SER A 164 -22.10 -32.43 38.06
C SER A 164 -23.12 -31.34 37.63
N PRO A 165 -24.34 -31.76 37.23
CA PRO A 165 -25.45 -30.88 36.83
C PRO A 165 -26.21 -30.30 38.04
N LEU A 166 -26.64 -29.04 37.95
CA LEU A 166 -27.56 -28.43 38.91
C LEU A 166 -29.00 -28.91 38.66
N LEU A 167 -29.49 -29.76 39.56
CA LEU A 167 -30.89 -30.16 39.70
C LEU A 167 -31.66 -29.08 40.46
N LEU A 168 -32.69 -28.50 39.83
CA LEU A 168 -33.67 -27.66 40.51
C LEU A 168 -34.56 -28.52 41.44
N VAL A 169 -34.58 -28.16 42.72
CA VAL A 169 -35.47 -28.74 43.74
C VAL A 169 -36.84 -28.06 43.68
N LYS A 170 -37.89 -28.86 43.85
CA LYS A 170 -39.32 -28.56 43.67
C LYS A 170 -39.95 -27.56 44.67
N GLU A 171 -39.17 -26.80 45.45
CA GLU A 171 -39.70 -26.06 46.61
C GLU A 171 -39.60 -24.53 46.51
N ASP A 172 -39.04 -23.97 45.44
CA ASP A 172 -39.01 -22.51 45.24
C ASP A 172 -40.11 -22.01 44.27
N LEU A 173 -41.01 -22.91 43.84
CA LEU A 173 -42.17 -22.64 42.95
C LEU A 173 -43.41 -22.12 43.70
N GLY A 174 -43.25 -21.35 44.78
CA GLY A 174 -44.32 -21.12 45.76
C GLY A 174 -44.97 -19.75 45.83
N THR A 175 -44.44 -18.67 45.23
CA THR A 175 -44.84 -17.31 45.65
C THR A 175 -45.09 -16.25 44.58
N LEU A 176 -45.32 -16.61 43.32
CA LEU A 176 -45.74 -15.60 42.32
C LEU A 176 -46.82 -16.16 41.39
N ASP A 177 -48.05 -16.28 41.88
CA ASP A 177 -49.23 -16.36 41.01
C ASP A 177 -49.67 -14.93 40.62
N PRO A 178 -49.69 -14.58 39.32
CA PRO A 178 -50.50 -13.48 38.82
C PRO A 178 -51.95 -13.95 38.52
N PRO A 179 -52.93 -13.03 38.56
CA PRO A 179 -54.34 -13.39 38.41
C PRO A 179 -54.68 -13.80 36.98
N VAL A 180 -55.65 -14.70 36.88
CA VAL A 180 -56.27 -15.18 35.64
C VAL A 180 -56.98 -14.02 34.93
N LEU A 181 -56.54 -13.72 33.69
CA LEU A 181 -57.34 -13.01 32.69
C LEU A 181 -57.64 -13.98 31.55
N SER A 182 -58.90 -14.37 31.43
CA SER A 182 -59.44 -15.03 30.25
C SER A 182 -59.95 -13.93 29.32
N GLU A 183 -59.26 -13.63 28.22
CA GLU A 183 -59.88 -12.93 27.08
C GLU A 183 -59.05 -13.07 25.79
N ARG A 184 -59.56 -13.93 24.90
CA ARG A 184 -59.43 -13.95 23.42
C ARG A 184 -58.04 -14.24 22.83
N ASP A 185 -57.98 -15.32 22.04
CA ASP A 185 -56.85 -15.71 21.19
C ASP A 185 -56.41 -14.55 20.27
N ALA A 186 -55.36 -13.85 20.69
CA ALA A 186 -54.58 -12.95 19.86
C ALA A 186 -53.49 -13.71 19.07
N THR A 187 -53.47 -15.05 19.13
CA THR A 187 -52.38 -15.90 18.64
C THR A 187 -52.55 -16.46 17.22
N LEU A 188 -53.61 -16.08 16.51
CA LEU A 188 -53.88 -16.56 15.14
C LEU A 188 -53.02 -15.88 14.04
N TYR A 189 -52.14 -14.95 14.41
CA TYR A 189 -51.22 -14.28 13.48
C TYR A 189 -49.83 -14.02 14.11
N PHE A 190 -49.27 -15.01 14.83
CA PHE A 190 -47.84 -14.98 15.12
C PHE A 190 -47.13 -15.92 14.17
N LEU A 191 -46.23 -15.35 13.37
CA LEU A 191 -45.20 -16.12 12.67
C LEU A 191 -44.39 -16.86 13.73
N ASP A 192 -44.17 -18.15 13.54
CA ASP A 192 -43.25 -18.87 14.41
C ASP A 192 -41.81 -18.37 14.21
N GLU A 193 -40.90 -18.68 15.14
CA GLU A 193 -39.51 -18.22 15.06
C GLU A 193 -38.80 -18.69 13.78
N ALA A 194 -39.23 -19.80 13.19
CA ALA A 194 -38.67 -20.32 11.94
C ALA A 194 -39.22 -19.59 10.71
N GLU A 195 -40.51 -19.25 10.70
CA GLU A 195 -41.17 -18.42 9.67
C GLU A 195 -40.65 -16.99 9.71
N LEU A 196 -40.41 -16.44 10.90
CA LEU A 196 -39.85 -15.10 11.08
C LEU A 196 -38.37 -15.08 10.68
N ALA A 197 -37.61 -16.13 10.97
CA ALA A 197 -36.25 -16.29 10.46
C ALA A 197 -36.21 -16.49 8.93
N ALA A 198 -37.17 -17.22 8.36
CA ALA A 198 -37.28 -17.39 6.91
C ALA A 198 -37.64 -16.09 6.20
N LEU A 199 -38.59 -15.32 6.74
CA LEU A 199 -38.94 -13.99 6.23
C LEU A 199 -37.79 -12.98 6.39
N HIS A 200 -37.03 -13.04 7.48
CA HIS A 200 -35.82 -12.23 7.60
C HIS A 200 -34.75 -12.66 6.60
N ALA A 201 -34.57 -13.97 6.36
CA ALA A 201 -33.63 -14.44 5.34
C ALA A 201 -34.07 -14.05 3.92
N GLU A 202 -35.37 -14.11 3.61
CA GLU A 202 -35.92 -13.62 2.33
C GLU A 202 -35.79 -12.10 2.20
N LEU A 203 -36.03 -11.34 3.28
CA LEU A 203 -35.89 -9.88 3.30
C LEU A 203 -34.43 -9.44 3.18
N GLU A 204 -33.50 -10.09 3.88
CA GLU A 204 -32.07 -9.83 3.71
C GLU A 204 -31.62 -10.24 2.29
N GLY A 205 -32.12 -11.35 1.75
CA GLY A 205 -31.90 -11.75 0.36
C GLY A 205 -32.50 -10.79 -0.68
N GLU A 206 -33.62 -10.11 -0.37
CA GLU A 206 -34.19 -9.04 -1.21
C GLU A 206 -33.43 -7.72 -1.06
N LYS A 207 -32.94 -7.38 0.14
CA LYS A 207 -32.06 -6.22 0.36
C LYS A 207 -30.72 -6.38 -0.34
N GLU A 208 -30.24 -7.60 -0.50
CA GLU A 208 -29.03 -7.94 -1.26
C GLU A 208 -29.24 -7.79 -2.79
N LYS A 209 -30.48 -7.80 -3.29
CA LYS A 209 -30.75 -7.50 -4.69
C LYS A 209 -30.64 -6.00 -4.90
N SER A 210 -29.60 -5.60 -5.63
CA SER A 210 -29.44 -4.22 -6.07
C SER A 210 -30.65 -3.81 -6.93
N LEU A 211 -31.49 -2.92 -6.41
CA LEU A 211 -32.60 -2.29 -7.15
C LEU A 211 -32.13 -1.71 -8.49
N LEU A 212 -30.87 -1.27 -8.54
CA LEU A 212 -30.24 -0.81 -9.77
C LEU A 212 -30.16 -1.94 -10.81
N THR A 213 -29.70 -3.13 -10.41
CA THR A 213 -29.62 -4.31 -11.30
C THR A 213 -31.00 -4.72 -11.82
N GLU A 214 -32.04 -4.70 -10.99
CA GLU A 214 -33.41 -5.00 -11.44
C GLU A 214 -33.93 -3.95 -12.43
N CYS A 215 -33.74 -2.66 -12.11
CA CYS A 215 -34.08 -1.56 -13.01
C CYS A 215 -33.36 -1.69 -14.37
N LEU A 216 -32.05 -1.92 -14.34
CA LEU A 216 -31.23 -2.09 -15.54
C LEU A 216 -31.63 -3.34 -16.32
N THR A 217 -32.06 -4.40 -15.64
CA THR A 217 -32.58 -5.61 -16.30
C THR A 217 -33.85 -5.28 -17.07
N CYS A 218 -34.79 -4.57 -16.46
CA CYS A 218 -35.99 -4.08 -17.15
C CYS A 218 -35.64 -3.18 -18.35
N VAL A 219 -34.66 -2.28 -18.19
CA VAL A 219 -34.17 -1.42 -19.30
C VAL A 219 -33.58 -2.25 -20.43
N ARG A 220 -32.81 -3.30 -20.12
CA ARG A 220 -32.27 -4.21 -21.13
C ARG A 220 -33.37 -4.96 -21.88
N GLU A 221 -34.37 -5.49 -21.18
CA GLU A 221 -35.52 -6.15 -21.84
C GLU A 221 -36.28 -5.18 -22.76
N LEU A 222 -36.41 -3.90 -22.36
CA LEU A 222 -36.97 -2.85 -23.23
C LEU A 222 -36.11 -2.56 -24.46
N LEU A 223 -34.80 -2.83 -24.45
CA LEU A 223 -33.97 -2.72 -25.63
C LEU A 223 -34.08 -3.94 -26.55
N PHE A 224 -34.35 -5.13 -26.00
CA PHE A 224 -34.64 -6.34 -26.77
C PHE A 224 -35.98 -6.27 -27.51
N ASP A 225 -37.01 -5.72 -26.86
CA ASP A 225 -38.34 -5.50 -27.44
C ASP A 225 -38.74 -4.01 -27.31
N PRO A 226 -38.25 -3.15 -28.22
CA PRO A 226 -38.40 -1.71 -28.10
C PRO A 226 -39.85 -1.25 -28.31
N VAL A 227 -40.39 -0.57 -27.29
CA VAL A 227 -41.71 0.08 -27.35
C VAL A 227 -41.70 1.32 -28.27
N HIS A 228 -40.53 1.92 -28.50
CA HIS A 228 -40.31 3.08 -29.35
C HIS A 228 -39.18 2.84 -30.36
N GLU A 229 -39.27 3.42 -31.56
CA GLU A 229 -38.27 3.24 -32.62
C GLU A 229 -36.88 3.82 -32.29
N ASP A 230 -36.80 4.83 -31.41
CA ASP A 230 -35.52 5.47 -31.05
C ASP A 230 -35.04 5.08 -29.64
N PRO A 231 -33.97 4.26 -29.51
CA PRO A 231 -33.38 3.93 -28.22
C PRO A 231 -32.51 5.06 -27.63
N GLY A 232 -32.30 6.16 -28.36
CA GLY A 232 -31.40 7.26 -27.99
C GLY A 232 -31.56 7.79 -26.56
N PRO A 233 -32.79 8.12 -26.08
CA PRO A 233 -32.98 8.61 -24.71
C PRO A 233 -32.58 7.58 -23.64
N ILE A 234 -32.84 6.29 -23.89
CA ILE A 234 -32.46 5.20 -22.97
C ILE A 234 -30.94 5.08 -22.92
N LEU A 235 -30.28 5.09 -24.08
CA LEU A 235 -28.82 5.02 -24.18
C LEU A 235 -28.14 6.23 -23.50
N SER A 236 -28.71 7.43 -23.65
CA SER A 236 -28.23 8.63 -22.96
C SER A 236 -28.34 8.49 -21.44
N ALA A 237 -29.48 8.00 -20.94
CA ALA A 237 -29.67 7.77 -19.52
C ALA A 237 -28.68 6.72 -18.97
N LEU A 238 -28.40 5.66 -19.72
CA LEU A 238 -27.38 4.66 -19.33
C LEU A 238 -25.99 5.30 -19.22
N GLY A 239 -25.63 6.20 -20.13
CA GLY A 239 -24.37 6.96 -20.06
C GLY A 239 -24.28 7.84 -18.82
N GLU A 240 -25.37 8.56 -18.49
CA GLU A 240 -25.43 9.37 -17.27
C GLU A 240 -25.32 8.53 -15.99
N ILE A 241 -25.94 7.35 -15.95
CA ILE A 241 -25.84 6.42 -14.83
C ILE A 241 -24.39 5.94 -14.69
N GLN A 242 -23.75 5.50 -15.77
CA GLN A 242 -22.34 5.09 -15.73
C GLN A 242 -21.43 6.23 -15.24
N ALA A 243 -21.58 7.44 -15.78
CA ALA A 243 -20.77 8.59 -15.35
C ALA A 243 -20.91 8.83 -13.85
N SER A 244 -22.14 8.76 -13.32
CA SER A 244 -22.42 8.87 -11.88
C SER A 244 -21.76 7.76 -11.05
N LEU A 245 -21.76 6.52 -11.54
CA LEU A 245 -21.11 5.38 -10.87
C LEU A 245 -19.58 5.52 -10.88
N LEU A 246 -18.99 5.97 -11.99
CA LEU A 246 -17.55 6.28 -12.07
C LEU A 246 -17.18 7.42 -11.13
N ASP A 247 -18.04 8.43 -11.02
CA ASP A 247 -17.87 9.52 -10.06
C ASP A 247 -17.96 9.08 -8.60
N GLN A 248 -18.63 7.98 -8.32
CA GLN A 248 -18.67 7.37 -6.99
C GLN A 248 -17.56 6.33 -6.78
N SER A 249 -16.74 6.07 -7.82
CA SER A 249 -15.75 4.99 -7.83
C SER A 249 -16.34 3.59 -7.62
N SER A 250 -17.62 3.41 -8.01
CA SER A 250 -18.34 2.13 -7.96
C SER A 250 -18.04 1.29 -9.20
N PHE A 251 -16.79 0.84 -9.34
CA PHE A 251 -16.34 0.13 -10.54
C PHE A 251 -16.98 -1.25 -10.74
N GLU A 252 -17.37 -1.89 -9.63
CA GLU A 252 -18.12 -3.15 -9.68
C GLU A 252 -19.50 -2.98 -10.31
N ASP A 253 -20.21 -1.90 -9.97
CA ASP A 253 -21.53 -1.60 -10.54
C ASP A 253 -21.42 -1.25 -12.02
N VAL A 254 -20.38 -0.51 -12.42
CA VAL A 254 -20.11 -0.22 -13.84
C VAL A 254 -19.84 -1.52 -14.59
N ARG A 255 -18.98 -2.39 -14.07
CA ARG A 255 -18.71 -3.70 -14.69
C ARG A 255 -20.00 -4.53 -14.80
N SER A 256 -20.77 -4.61 -13.73
CA SER A 256 -22.03 -5.35 -13.68
C SER A 256 -23.05 -4.81 -14.68
N MET A 257 -23.09 -3.49 -14.88
CA MET A 257 -23.89 -2.87 -15.95
C MET A 257 -23.43 -3.35 -17.33
N HIS A 258 -22.14 -3.27 -17.66
CA HIS A 258 -21.64 -3.74 -18.96
C HIS A 258 -21.93 -5.24 -19.16
N ASP A 259 -21.67 -6.07 -18.16
CA ASP A 259 -21.94 -7.52 -18.19
C ASP A 259 -23.44 -7.81 -18.41
N LEU A 260 -24.32 -7.02 -17.81
CA LEU A 260 -25.76 -7.18 -17.93
C LEU A 260 -26.26 -6.90 -19.36
N PHE A 261 -25.69 -5.89 -20.02
CA PHE A 261 -26.08 -5.48 -21.38
C PHE A 261 -25.31 -6.21 -22.48
N GLU A 262 -24.22 -6.92 -22.17
CA GLU A 262 -23.44 -7.69 -23.15
C GLU A 262 -24.28 -8.68 -23.97
N PRO A 263 -25.21 -9.49 -23.40
CA PRO A 263 -26.08 -10.36 -24.18
C PRO A 263 -26.95 -9.61 -25.19
N TYR A 264 -27.38 -8.38 -24.86
CA TYR A 264 -28.11 -7.54 -25.81
C TYR A 264 -27.19 -7.07 -26.94
N LEU A 265 -25.98 -6.61 -26.62
CA LEU A 265 -25.00 -6.18 -27.62
C LEU A 265 -24.57 -7.32 -28.56
N GLN A 266 -24.57 -8.57 -28.11
CA GLN A 266 -24.25 -9.74 -28.94
C GLN A 266 -25.43 -10.25 -29.79
N SER A 267 -26.63 -9.72 -29.58
CA SER A 267 -27.85 -10.16 -30.26
C SER A 267 -28.03 -9.50 -31.63
N GLU A 268 -28.81 -10.12 -32.51
CA GLU A 268 -29.17 -9.51 -33.82
C GLU A 268 -30.05 -8.26 -33.65
N GLN A 269 -30.70 -8.12 -32.49
CA GLN A 269 -31.53 -6.98 -32.11
C GLN A 269 -30.70 -5.75 -31.69
N ALA A 270 -29.38 -5.90 -31.51
CA ALA A 270 -28.49 -4.81 -31.14
C ALA A 270 -28.45 -3.72 -32.23
N HIS A 271 -28.87 -2.51 -31.86
CA HIS A 271 -28.81 -1.38 -32.77
C HIS A 271 -27.36 -0.87 -32.93
N GLY A 272 -27.00 -0.40 -34.13
CA GLY A 272 -25.70 0.25 -34.35
C GLY A 272 -25.44 1.44 -33.42
N ARG A 273 -26.50 2.19 -33.04
CA ARG A 273 -26.44 3.25 -32.03
C ARG A 273 -26.09 2.72 -30.63
N ALA A 274 -26.55 1.54 -30.26
CA ALA A 274 -26.22 0.94 -28.97
C ALA A 274 -24.73 0.55 -28.92
N HIS A 275 -24.21 -0.09 -29.97
CA HIS A 275 -22.78 -0.36 -30.08
C HIS A 275 -21.92 0.91 -30.02
N GLN A 276 -22.38 1.98 -30.68
CA GLN A 276 -21.71 3.26 -30.60
C GLN A 276 -21.73 3.82 -29.17
N ALA A 277 -22.90 3.88 -28.54
CA ALA A 277 -23.04 4.43 -27.19
C ALA A 277 -22.23 3.65 -26.15
N PHE A 278 -22.31 2.32 -26.13
CA PHE A 278 -21.50 1.49 -25.23
C PHE A 278 -19.99 1.59 -25.57
N GLY A 279 -19.64 1.77 -26.84
CA GLY A 279 -18.27 2.05 -27.25
C GLY A 279 -17.75 3.38 -26.70
N GLU A 280 -18.55 4.44 -26.79
CA GLU A 280 -18.25 5.76 -26.21
C GLU A 280 -18.13 5.69 -24.69
N MET A 281 -19.05 5.00 -24.03
CA MET A 281 -18.99 4.76 -22.58
C MET A 281 -17.70 4.05 -22.15
N ARG A 282 -17.23 3.04 -22.89
CA ARG A 282 -15.94 2.38 -22.60
C ARG A 282 -14.75 3.30 -22.83
N LEU A 283 -14.79 4.16 -23.84
CA LEU A 283 -13.72 5.13 -24.11
C LEU A 283 -13.67 6.21 -23.02
N GLU A 284 -14.83 6.69 -22.56
CA GLU A 284 -14.92 7.61 -21.43
C GLU A 284 -14.32 7.01 -20.16
N ALA A 285 -14.57 5.72 -19.91
CA ALA A 285 -13.98 5.02 -18.77
C ALA A 285 -12.45 4.91 -18.80
N LEU A 286 -11.83 5.06 -19.97
CA LEU A 286 -10.37 5.16 -20.14
C LEU A 286 -9.83 6.57 -19.93
N ASP A 287 -10.68 7.53 -19.54
CA ASP A 287 -10.24 8.88 -19.21
C ASP A 287 -9.20 8.85 -18.09
N ARG A 288 -8.13 9.62 -18.29
CA ARG A 288 -6.98 9.65 -17.38
C ARG A 288 -7.38 10.01 -15.96
N LYS A 289 -8.38 10.88 -15.75
CA LYS A 289 -8.82 11.28 -14.40
C LYS A 289 -9.55 10.14 -13.71
N ILE A 290 -10.36 9.39 -14.44
CA ILE A 290 -11.09 8.24 -13.89
C ILE A 290 -10.09 7.16 -13.47
N LEU A 291 -9.14 6.83 -14.34
CA LEU A 291 -8.07 5.88 -14.04
C LEU A 291 -7.21 6.35 -12.86
N ALA A 292 -6.82 7.62 -12.83
CA ALA A 292 -6.03 8.15 -11.72
C ALA A 292 -6.79 8.05 -10.39
N ARG A 293 -8.09 8.37 -10.37
CA ARG A 293 -8.94 8.23 -9.17
C ARG A 293 -9.03 6.78 -8.71
N LEU A 294 -9.16 5.84 -9.63
CA LEU A 294 -9.18 4.41 -9.35
C LEU A 294 -7.87 3.95 -8.69
N THR A 295 -6.73 4.46 -9.17
CA THR A 295 -5.41 4.10 -8.62
C THR A 295 -5.03 4.83 -7.33
N ALA A 296 -5.68 5.97 -7.02
CA ALA A 296 -5.34 6.82 -5.88
C ALA A 296 -6.12 6.49 -4.60
N THR A 297 -7.12 5.61 -4.64
CA THR A 297 -7.92 5.28 -3.46
C THR A 297 -7.12 4.42 -2.47
N PRO A 298 -7.12 4.76 -1.17
CA PRO A 298 -6.37 4.02 -0.14
C PRO A 298 -6.87 2.58 -0.03
N ASP A 299 -5.99 1.70 0.43
CA ASP A 299 -6.28 0.27 0.64
C ASP A 299 -7.39 0.11 1.71
N ASP A 300 -8.42 -0.66 1.37
CA ASP A 300 -9.55 -0.97 2.25
C ASP A 300 -9.57 -2.42 2.74
N GLY A 301 -8.44 -3.12 2.66
CA GLY A 301 -8.34 -4.54 2.98
C GLY A 301 -8.60 -5.44 1.76
N GLY A 302 -8.32 -4.95 0.55
CA GLY A 302 -8.22 -5.72 -0.68
C GLY A 302 -9.52 -5.95 -1.48
N THR A 303 -10.71 -5.72 -0.91
CA THR A 303 -11.98 -6.02 -1.60
C THR A 303 -12.24 -5.05 -2.76
N ARG A 304 -12.04 -3.75 -2.53
CA ARG A 304 -12.18 -2.75 -3.59
C ARG A 304 -11.08 -2.84 -4.64
N ASP A 305 -9.89 -3.26 -4.23
CA ASP A 305 -8.76 -3.48 -5.14
C ASP A 305 -9.05 -4.59 -6.11
N ALA A 306 -9.62 -5.70 -5.63
CA ALA A 306 -10.06 -6.79 -6.47
C ALA A 306 -11.11 -6.33 -7.49
N ALA A 307 -12.08 -5.53 -7.06
CA ALA A 307 -13.11 -4.98 -7.95
C ALA A 307 -12.52 -4.01 -9.00
N ALA A 308 -11.65 -3.09 -8.57
CA ALA A 308 -10.98 -2.12 -9.44
C ALA A 308 -10.05 -2.81 -10.44
N ALA A 309 -9.28 -3.79 -9.98
CA ALA A 309 -8.42 -4.63 -10.81
C ALA A 309 -9.26 -5.42 -11.83
N ALA A 310 -10.34 -6.07 -11.41
CA ALA A 310 -11.25 -6.77 -12.31
C ALA A 310 -11.83 -5.84 -13.38
N TYR A 311 -12.18 -4.60 -13.01
CA TYR A 311 -12.63 -3.58 -13.94
C TYR A 311 -11.54 -3.20 -14.97
N LEU A 312 -10.30 -2.98 -14.54
CA LEU A 312 -9.18 -2.67 -15.44
C LEU A 312 -8.91 -3.79 -16.46
N ARG A 313 -9.10 -5.05 -16.06
CA ARG A 313 -8.89 -6.22 -16.94
C ARG A 313 -9.85 -6.22 -18.15
N VAL A 314 -11.05 -5.64 -18.01
CA VAL A 314 -12.06 -5.59 -19.10
C VAL A 314 -11.56 -4.81 -20.32
N PHE A 315 -10.68 -3.81 -20.12
CA PHE A 315 -10.14 -3.02 -21.24
C PHE A 315 -9.14 -3.80 -22.09
N GLY A 316 -8.58 -4.90 -21.58
CA GLY A 316 -7.66 -5.76 -22.30
C GLY A 316 -6.29 -5.14 -22.60
N SER A 317 -5.39 -5.99 -23.10
CA SER A 317 -3.97 -5.66 -23.31
C SER A 317 -3.74 -4.59 -24.38
N GLY A 318 -4.65 -4.45 -25.35
CA GLY A 318 -4.59 -3.42 -26.38
C GLY A 318 -4.65 -1.98 -25.84
N ASN A 319 -5.14 -1.78 -24.62
CA ASN A 319 -5.21 -0.48 -23.95
C ASN A 319 -4.09 -0.26 -22.92
N LEU A 320 -3.08 -1.15 -22.85
CA LEU A 320 -2.03 -1.10 -21.83
C LEU A 320 -1.37 0.28 -21.70
N ALA A 321 -1.03 0.93 -22.82
CA ALA A 321 -0.41 2.26 -22.78
C ALA A 321 -1.32 3.32 -22.13
N THR A 322 -2.62 3.28 -22.40
CA THR A 322 -3.62 4.18 -21.79
C THR A 322 -3.78 3.92 -20.31
N LEU A 323 -3.83 2.64 -19.91
CA LEU A 323 -3.90 2.24 -18.50
C LEU A 323 -2.66 2.68 -17.74
N LEU A 324 -1.47 2.53 -18.33
CA LEU A 324 -0.21 3.02 -17.76
C LEU A 324 -0.18 4.56 -17.63
N ALA A 325 -0.71 5.29 -18.60
CA ALA A 325 -0.80 6.75 -18.53
C ALA A 325 -1.71 7.25 -17.38
N GLY A 326 -2.74 6.46 -17.07
CA GLY A 326 -3.67 6.65 -15.95
C GLY A 326 -3.15 6.18 -14.59
N ALA A 327 -2.04 5.44 -14.55
CA ALA A 327 -1.43 4.89 -13.34
C ALA A 327 0.01 5.47 -13.13
N PRO A 328 0.13 6.75 -12.75
CA PRO A 328 1.42 7.46 -12.73
C PRO A 328 2.44 6.89 -11.73
N ASP A 329 1.99 6.26 -10.65
CA ASP A 329 2.85 5.53 -9.70
C ASP A 329 2.53 4.03 -9.74
N LEU A 330 2.71 3.44 -10.92
CA LEU A 330 2.44 2.01 -11.13
C LEU A 330 3.21 1.12 -10.16
N LYS A 331 4.41 1.53 -9.76
CA LYS A 331 5.25 0.77 -8.83
C LYS A 331 4.60 0.65 -7.46
N GLN A 332 4.09 1.75 -6.90
CA GLN A 332 3.34 1.70 -5.64
C GLN A 332 2.04 0.90 -5.83
N LEU A 333 1.35 1.09 -6.95
CA LEU A 333 0.12 0.37 -7.23
C LEU A 333 0.33 -1.15 -7.31
N CYS A 334 1.42 -1.62 -7.93
CA CYS A 334 1.76 -3.04 -8.01
C CYS A 334 2.23 -3.64 -6.67
N GLN A 335 2.34 -2.88 -5.58
CA GLN A 335 2.50 -3.48 -4.24
C GLN A 335 1.21 -4.10 -3.74
N ARG A 336 0.07 -3.69 -4.31
CA ARG A 336 -1.27 -4.22 -4.02
C ARG A 336 -1.54 -5.37 -4.99
N ALA A 337 -1.60 -6.60 -4.47
CA ALA A 337 -1.62 -7.82 -5.27
C ALA A 337 -2.64 -7.84 -6.43
N PRO A 338 -3.90 -7.38 -6.27
CA PRO A 338 -4.86 -7.40 -7.38
C PRO A 338 -4.42 -6.55 -8.59
N PHE A 339 -3.78 -5.40 -8.36
CA PHE A 339 -3.31 -4.54 -9.43
C PHE A 339 -2.09 -5.13 -10.12
N GLU A 340 -1.13 -5.67 -9.36
CA GLU A 340 0.02 -6.37 -9.94
C GLU A 340 -0.45 -7.49 -10.88
N GLU A 341 -1.36 -8.34 -10.41
CA GLU A 341 -1.91 -9.46 -11.19
C GLU A 341 -2.56 -9.01 -12.50
N VAL A 342 -3.26 -7.87 -12.48
CA VAL A 342 -3.91 -7.34 -13.68
C VAL A 342 -2.90 -6.75 -14.64
N PHE A 343 -2.03 -5.85 -14.20
CA PHE A 343 -1.07 -5.21 -15.11
C PHE A 343 -0.05 -6.19 -15.67
N VAL A 344 0.46 -7.11 -14.84
CA VAL A 344 1.34 -8.19 -15.28
C VAL A 344 0.59 -9.15 -16.21
N GLY A 345 -0.67 -9.48 -15.92
CA GLY A 345 -1.53 -10.29 -16.78
C GLY A 345 -1.70 -9.69 -18.17
N LEU A 346 -2.14 -8.43 -18.25
CA LEU A 346 -2.34 -7.68 -19.49
C LEU A 346 -1.04 -7.57 -20.31
N ALA A 347 0.08 -7.33 -19.63
CA ALA A 347 1.38 -7.23 -20.29
C ALA A 347 1.90 -8.59 -20.80
N ARG A 348 1.63 -9.69 -20.09
CA ARG A 348 1.97 -11.06 -20.54
C ARG A 348 1.10 -11.53 -21.71
N GLU A 349 -0.18 -11.15 -21.74
CA GLU A 349 -1.09 -11.45 -22.84
C GLU A 349 -0.62 -10.85 -24.17
N ASP A 350 -0.07 -9.63 -24.14
CA ASP A 350 0.51 -8.98 -25.32
C ASP A 350 1.83 -8.27 -25.00
N LEU A 351 2.94 -9.01 -25.11
CA LEU A 351 4.28 -8.44 -25.03
C LEU A 351 4.57 -7.43 -26.16
N GLY A 352 3.81 -7.45 -27.26
CA GLY A 352 3.88 -6.44 -28.31
C GLY A 352 3.39 -5.08 -27.83
N ALA A 353 2.26 -5.03 -27.12
CA ALA A 353 1.76 -3.83 -26.47
C ALA A 353 2.75 -3.29 -25.42
N LEU A 354 3.36 -4.17 -24.62
CA LEU A 354 4.38 -3.76 -23.65
C LEU A 354 5.62 -3.15 -24.33
N ARG A 355 6.10 -3.75 -25.43
CA ARG A 355 7.20 -3.19 -26.23
C ARG A 355 6.86 -1.83 -26.83
N ALA A 356 5.62 -1.65 -27.31
CA ALA A 356 5.15 -0.37 -27.80
C ALA A 356 5.12 0.69 -26.68
N ALA A 357 4.68 0.31 -25.48
CA ALA A 357 4.67 1.18 -24.30
C ALA A 357 6.08 1.59 -23.84
N LEU A 358 7.07 0.69 -23.91
CA LEU A 358 8.48 1.03 -23.67
C LEU A 358 9.06 2.04 -24.67
N ALA A 359 8.48 2.13 -25.86
CA ALA A 359 8.87 3.07 -26.91
C ALA A 359 8.00 4.35 -26.94
N ALA A 360 7.10 4.53 -25.98
CA ALA A 360 6.22 5.69 -25.91
C ALA A 360 6.99 7.00 -25.64
N GLU A 361 6.40 8.13 -26.03
CA GLU A 361 6.99 9.45 -25.75
C GLU A 361 6.77 9.92 -24.31
N GLU A 362 5.67 9.48 -23.67
CA GLU A 362 5.30 9.92 -22.32
C GLU A 362 6.11 9.17 -21.25
N PRO A 363 6.90 9.86 -20.41
CA PRO A 363 7.77 9.22 -19.42
C PRO A 363 7.05 8.29 -18.45
N ASN A 364 5.82 8.63 -18.04
CA ASN A 364 5.06 7.81 -17.09
C ASN A 364 4.68 6.44 -17.69
N ILE A 365 4.34 6.40 -18.99
CA ILE A 365 4.05 5.16 -19.71
C ILE A 365 5.31 4.30 -19.78
N VAL A 366 6.45 4.89 -20.13
CA VAL A 366 7.73 4.16 -20.25
C VAL A 366 8.19 3.64 -18.90
N CYS A 367 8.09 4.43 -17.82
CA CYS A 367 8.42 3.98 -16.46
C CYS A 367 7.52 2.80 -16.05
N GLY A 368 6.21 2.90 -16.23
CA GLY A 368 5.28 1.81 -15.92
C GLY A 368 5.56 0.56 -16.74
N ALA A 369 5.83 0.71 -18.03
CA ALA A 369 6.19 -0.41 -18.90
C ALA A 369 7.54 -1.05 -18.50
N ALA A 370 8.53 -0.25 -18.10
CA ALA A 370 9.81 -0.76 -17.60
C ALA A 370 9.63 -1.53 -16.28
N HIS A 371 8.80 -1.02 -15.38
CA HIS A 371 8.46 -1.70 -14.13
C HIS A 371 7.85 -3.10 -14.40
N LEU A 372 6.82 -3.16 -15.24
CA LEU A 372 6.19 -4.44 -15.62
C LEU A 372 7.15 -5.37 -16.34
N ALA A 373 8.03 -4.85 -17.20
CA ALA A 373 9.05 -5.66 -17.85
C ALA A 373 10.01 -6.29 -16.83
N GLY A 374 10.36 -5.57 -15.75
CA GLY A 374 11.15 -6.09 -14.64
C GLY A 374 10.44 -7.21 -13.87
N LEU A 375 9.15 -7.06 -13.57
CA LEU A 375 8.34 -8.10 -12.91
C LEU A 375 8.16 -9.35 -13.78
N ILE A 376 8.01 -9.17 -15.09
CA ILE A 376 7.84 -10.27 -16.05
C ILE A 376 9.18 -10.98 -16.32
N ALA A 377 10.28 -10.23 -16.39
CA ALA A 377 11.64 -10.72 -16.65
C ALA A 377 11.80 -11.56 -17.94
N ASP A 378 10.99 -11.30 -18.98
CA ASP A 378 11.09 -12.00 -20.27
C ASP A 378 12.26 -11.47 -21.10
N SER A 379 13.22 -12.35 -21.41
CA SER A 379 14.46 -12.00 -22.12
C SER A 379 14.28 -11.25 -23.45
N SER A 380 13.11 -11.33 -24.10
CA SER A 380 12.80 -10.56 -25.32
C SER A 380 12.64 -9.05 -25.07
N LEU A 381 12.47 -8.63 -23.81
CA LEU A 381 12.31 -7.23 -23.41
C LEU A 381 13.65 -6.53 -23.13
N ILE A 382 14.77 -7.26 -23.07
CA ILE A 382 16.09 -6.69 -22.76
C ILE A 382 16.51 -5.63 -23.80
N GLU A 383 16.33 -5.90 -25.09
CA GLU A 383 16.68 -4.94 -26.15
C GLU A 383 15.76 -3.70 -26.14
N PRO A 384 14.42 -3.84 -26.05
CA PRO A 384 13.51 -2.70 -25.80
C PRO A 384 13.88 -1.86 -24.57
N LEU A 385 14.21 -2.48 -23.44
CA LEU A 385 14.69 -1.79 -22.25
C LEU A 385 16.00 -1.06 -22.52
N GLY A 386 16.96 -1.71 -23.18
CA GLY A 386 18.22 -1.09 -23.58
C GLY A 386 18.02 0.15 -24.47
N ALA A 387 17.03 0.14 -25.37
CA ALA A 387 16.68 1.30 -26.19
C ALA A 387 16.09 2.45 -25.36
N ALA A 388 15.30 2.15 -24.33
CA ALA A 388 14.69 3.14 -23.44
C ALA A 388 15.73 3.88 -22.55
N LEU A 389 16.93 3.34 -22.37
CA LEU A 389 18.02 4.02 -21.64
C LEU A 389 18.50 5.32 -22.32
N VAL A 390 18.14 5.56 -23.58
CA VAL A 390 18.48 6.81 -24.29
C VAL A 390 17.49 7.95 -23.96
N ALA A 391 16.47 7.68 -23.14
CA ALA A 391 15.47 8.67 -22.76
C ALA A 391 16.09 9.91 -22.09
N ARG A 392 15.53 11.09 -22.40
CA ARG A 392 15.97 12.36 -21.80
C ARG A 392 15.65 12.44 -20.30
N ASP A 393 14.51 11.89 -19.90
CA ASP A 393 14.06 11.87 -18.51
C ASP A 393 14.91 10.87 -17.68
N SER A 394 15.54 11.34 -16.61
CA SER A 394 16.37 10.48 -15.74
C SER A 394 15.54 9.45 -14.98
N ARG A 395 14.25 9.71 -14.71
CA ARG A 395 13.36 8.76 -14.05
C ARG A 395 13.16 7.51 -14.91
N VAL A 396 12.98 7.69 -16.22
CA VAL A 396 12.87 6.58 -17.18
C VAL A 396 14.15 5.75 -17.16
N ARG A 397 15.31 6.40 -17.28
CA ARG A 397 16.60 5.69 -17.28
C ARG A 397 16.85 4.93 -15.98
N MET A 398 16.48 5.50 -14.82
CA MET A 398 16.57 4.82 -13.53
C MET A 398 15.62 3.62 -13.44
N GLU A 399 14.35 3.77 -13.82
CA GLU A 399 13.38 2.67 -13.76
C GLU A 399 13.77 1.52 -14.69
N VAL A 400 14.28 1.82 -15.89
CA VAL A 400 14.82 0.82 -16.81
C VAL A 400 16.03 0.09 -16.20
N LEU A 401 16.92 0.78 -15.49
CA LEU A 401 18.03 0.13 -14.77
C LEU A 401 17.54 -0.77 -13.63
N LEU A 402 16.52 -0.34 -12.89
CA LEU A 402 15.89 -1.15 -11.86
C LEU A 402 15.28 -2.42 -12.47
N ALA A 403 14.59 -2.30 -13.61
CA ALA A 403 14.05 -3.43 -14.34
C ALA A 403 15.15 -4.41 -14.79
N LEU A 404 16.23 -3.91 -15.40
CA LEU A 404 17.35 -4.72 -15.89
C LEU A 404 18.07 -5.54 -14.79
N LYS A 405 17.92 -5.18 -13.51
CA LYS A 405 18.42 -5.97 -12.37
C LYS A 405 17.75 -7.36 -12.29
N HIS A 406 16.49 -7.47 -12.71
CA HIS A 406 15.71 -8.71 -12.60
C HIS A 406 16.03 -9.72 -13.72
N PHE A 407 16.77 -9.32 -14.74
CA PHE A 407 17.19 -10.18 -15.85
C PHE A 407 18.58 -10.73 -15.58
N ASP A 408 18.77 -12.05 -15.53
CA ASP A 408 20.09 -12.68 -15.44
C ASP A 408 20.72 -12.90 -16.84
N ASP A 409 20.90 -11.81 -17.60
CA ASP A 409 21.44 -11.83 -18.96
C ASP A 409 22.60 -10.85 -19.12
N ALA A 410 23.68 -11.29 -19.77
CA ALA A 410 24.88 -10.49 -20.01
C ALA A 410 24.61 -9.22 -20.83
N ARG A 411 23.64 -9.26 -21.76
CA ARG A 411 23.24 -8.08 -22.56
C ARG A 411 22.67 -6.99 -21.67
N GLY A 412 21.86 -7.36 -20.67
CA GLY A 412 21.36 -6.43 -19.66
C GLY A 412 22.49 -5.80 -18.87
N ALA A 413 23.48 -6.59 -18.45
CA ALA A 413 24.68 -6.08 -17.77
C ALA A 413 25.51 -5.13 -18.66
N ASP A 414 25.61 -5.39 -19.97
CA ASP A 414 26.29 -4.50 -20.92
C ASP A 414 25.55 -3.16 -21.09
N PHE A 415 24.22 -3.16 -21.08
CA PHE A 415 23.43 -1.93 -21.05
C PHE A 415 23.68 -1.14 -19.76
N ILE A 416 23.66 -1.82 -18.60
CA ILE A 416 23.97 -1.20 -17.30
C ILE A 416 25.39 -0.60 -17.29
N ALA A 417 26.36 -1.29 -17.91
CA ALA A 417 27.74 -0.83 -18.00
C ALA A 417 27.88 0.51 -18.73
N ARG A 418 27.04 0.79 -19.74
CA ARG A 418 27.02 2.10 -20.42
C ARG A 418 26.55 3.25 -19.53
N MET A 419 25.78 2.95 -18.47
CA MET A 419 25.17 3.96 -17.60
C MET A 419 26.11 4.49 -16.51
N ILE A 420 27.33 3.95 -16.38
CA ILE A 420 28.35 4.45 -15.44
C ILE A 420 28.85 5.87 -15.78
N ASP A 421 28.57 6.33 -17.02
CA ASP A 421 28.86 7.67 -17.53
C ASP A 421 27.61 8.55 -17.69
N ASP A 422 26.47 8.17 -17.11
CA ASP A 422 25.23 8.95 -17.22
C ASP A 422 25.37 10.37 -16.65
N THR A 423 24.58 11.30 -17.18
CA THR A 423 24.48 12.68 -16.66
C THR A 423 24.04 12.74 -15.18
N ASP A 424 23.18 11.83 -14.74
CA ASP A 424 22.62 11.77 -13.40
C ASP A 424 23.52 10.97 -12.44
N PRO A 425 23.99 11.56 -11.31
CA PRO A 425 24.84 10.86 -10.34
C PRO A 425 24.23 9.60 -9.73
N ASP A 426 22.92 9.57 -9.49
CA ASP A 426 22.28 8.42 -8.85
C ASP A 426 22.23 7.23 -9.80
N ILE A 427 22.01 7.48 -11.08
CA ILE A 427 22.10 6.48 -12.16
C ILE A 427 23.50 5.89 -12.23
N ARG A 428 24.55 6.73 -12.22
CA ARG A 428 25.94 6.26 -12.24
C ARG A 428 26.28 5.39 -11.03
N LEU A 429 25.89 5.83 -9.83
CA LEU A 429 26.09 5.08 -8.59
C LEU A 429 25.35 3.73 -8.61
N TYR A 430 24.11 3.73 -9.09
CA TYR A 430 23.32 2.51 -9.21
C TYR A 430 23.96 1.51 -10.18
N ALA A 431 24.36 1.98 -11.37
CA ALA A 431 25.02 1.16 -12.38
C ALA A 431 26.28 0.48 -11.83
N LEU A 432 27.17 1.25 -11.18
CA LEU A 432 28.40 0.71 -10.57
C LEU A 432 28.10 -0.37 -9.52
N ARG A 433 27.15 -0.13 -8.61
CA ARG A 433 26.76 -1.13 -7.59
C ARG A 433 26.21 -2.40 -8.22
N ASN A 434 25.38 -2.26 -9.24
CA ASN A 434 24.76 -3.39 -9.92
C ASN A 434 25.83 -4.27 -10.59
N LEU A 435 26.80 -3.66 -11.28
CA LEU A 435 27.93 -4.38 -11.90
C LEU A 435 28.77 -5.13 -10.88
N ILE A 436 29.06 -4.52 -9.71
CA ILE A 436 29.77 -5.17 -8.60
C ILE A 436 28.98 -6.38 -8.10
N ALA A 437 27.70 -6.20 -7.79
CA ALA A 437 26.84 -7.26 -7.25
C ALA A 437 26.75 -8.45 -8.22
N ARG A 438 26.71 -8.19 -9.53
CA ARG A 438 26.66 -9.20 -10.59
C ARG A 438 28.02 -9.77 -10.97
N ARG A 439 29.12 -9.22 -10.44
CA ARG A 439 30.51 -9.57 -10.80
C ARG A 439 30.76 -9.49 -12.31
N HIS A 440 30.21 -8.49 -12.99
CA HIS A 440 30.30 -8.35 -14.45
C HIS A 440 31.68 -7.84 -14.90
N ALA A 441 32.66 -8.75 -14.99
CA ALA A 441 34.04 -8.41 -15.33
C ALA A 441 34.21 -7.76 -16.72
N ALA A 442 33.25 -7.95 -17.64
CA ALA A 442 33.31 -7.33 -18.97
C ALA A 442 33.21 -5.78 -18.93
N ALA A 443 32.73 -5.20 -17.83
CA ALA A 443 32.72 -3.75 -17.63
C ALA A 443 34.08 -3.16 -17.22
N LEU A 444 35.09 -3.98 -16.92
CA LEU A 444 36.40 -3.52 -16.45
C LEU A 444 37.09 -2.49 -17.36
N PRO A 445 37.13 -2.65 -18.70
CA PRO A 445 37.78 -1.65 -19.56
C PRO A 445 37.15 -0.26 -19.43
N GLN A 446 35.81 -0.20 -19.30
CA GLN A 446 35.09 1.06 -19.14
C GLN A 446 35.36 1.69 -17.78
N ILE A 447 35.40 0.87 -16.71
CA ILE A 447 35.73 1.32 -15.35
C ILE A 447 37.19 1.80 -15.27
N ALA A 448 38.13 1.14 -15.95
CA ALA A 448 39.52 1.57 -16.05
C ALA A 448 39.61 2.95 -16.72
N GLU A 449 38.91 3.14 -17.83
CA GLU A 449 38.85 4.41 -18.53
C GLU A 449 38.31 5.55 -17.65
N LEU A 450 37.33 5.26 -16.77
CA LEU A 450 36.84 6.23 -15.79
C LEU A 450 37.90 6.70 -14.79
N LEU A 451 38.85 5.82 -14.43
CA LEU A 451 39.93 6.13 -13.50
C LEU A 451 41.04 6.96 -14.16
N ASP A 452 41.31 6.71 -15.45
CA ASP A 452 42.37 7.38 -16.22
C ASP A 452 41.97 8.79 -16.68
N ARG A 453 40.67 9.11 -16.72
CA ARG A 453 40.18 10.45 -17.07
C ARG A 453 40.64 11.47 -16.01
N PRO A 454 41.31 12.58 -16.40
CA PRO A 454 41.82 13.56 -15.45
C PRO A 454 40.69 14.08 -14.58
N ALA A 455 40.83 13.93 -13.27
CA ALA A 455 39.82 14.35 -12.30
C ALA A 455 39.46 15.82 -12.52
N ARG A 456 38.27 16.10 -13.06
CA ARG A 456 37.42 17.29 -12.81
C ARG A 456 36.30 17.36 -13.84
N ASN A 457 35.11 16.93 -13.44
CA ASN A 457 33.91 17.76 -13.36
C ASN A 457 32.72 16.86 -12.95
N GLY A 458 32.17 17.10 -11.76
CA GLY A 458 30.84 16.59 -11.36
C GLY A 458 30.77 15.34 -10.47
N ARG A 459 31.80 14.48 -10.40
CA ARG A 459 31.73 13.25 -9.58
C ARG A 459 32.07 13.48 -8.11
N SER A 460 31.20 13.00 -7.22
CA SER A 460 31.38 13.13 -5.76
C SER A 460 32.50 12.23 -5.23
N THR A 461 33.02 12.52 -4.03
CA THR A 461 33.99 11.65 -3.34
C THR A 461 33.45 10.24 -3.13
N ARG A 462 32.16 10.11 -2.85
CA ARG A 462 31.47 8.81 -2.70
C ARG A 462 31.51 8.02 -3.99
N GLU A 463 31.20 8.67 -5.11
CA GLU A 463 31.22 8.04 -6.43
C GLU A 463 32.63 7.59 -6.82
N ARG A 464 33.64 8.45 -6.61
CA ARG A 464 35.04 8.10 -6.89
C ARG A 464 35.49 6.87 -6.10
N ARG A 465 35.15 6.80 -4.80
CA ARG A 465 35.45 5.64 -3.96
C ARG A 465 34.81 4.36 -4.53
N LEU A 466 33.56 4.45 -4.97
CA LEU A 466 32.84 3.32 -5.55
C LEU A 466 33.44 2.87 -6.90
N VAL A 467 33.97 3.78 -7.72
CA VAL A 467 34.69 3.39 -8.95
C VAL A 467 35.94 2.58 -8.64
N PHE A 468 36.74 2.99 -7.63
CA PHE A 468 37.91 2.21 -7.18
C PHE A 468 37.50 0.84 -6.60
N GLU A 469 36.42 0.80 -5.81
CA GLU A 469 35.85 -0.43 -5.28
C GLU A 469 35.41 -1.36 -6.41
N ALA A 470 34.71 -0.83 -7.42
CA ALA A 470 34.28 -1.59 -8.59
C ALA A 470 35.45 -2.17 -9.37
N TYR A 471 36.50 -1.37 -9.60
CA TYR A 471 37.71 -1.80 -10.30
C TYR A 471 38.41 -2.95 -9.58
N GLY A 472 38.59 -2.84 -8.25
CA GLY A 472 39.19 -3.89 -7.44
C GLY A 472 38.32 -5.15 -7.35
N ALA A 473 37.02 -4.98 -7.11
CA ALA A 473 36.08 -6.10 -6.96
C ALA A 473 35.93 -6.92 -8.25
N LEU A 474 35.92 -6.26 -9.41
CA LEU A 474 35.68 -6.92 -10.70
C LEU A 474 36.96 -7.51 -11.32
N GLY A 475 38.12 -6.90 -11.11
CA GLY A 475 39.36 -7.39 -11.73
C GLY A 475 40.24 -8.26 -10.82
N GLY A 476 39.90 -8.36 -9.53
CA GLY A 476 40.55 -9.28 -8.59
C GLY A 476 42.06 -9.08 -8.49
N ALA A 477 42.83 -10.17 -8.46
CA ALA A 477 44.30 -10.11 -8.32
C ALA A 477 45.03 -9.54 -9.54
N GLY A 478 44.37 -9.42 -10.70
CA GLY A 478 44.98 -8.95 -11.94
C GLY A 478 45.20 -7.43 -12.02
N VAL A 479 44.64 -6.67 -11.08
CA VAL A 479 44.60 -5.19 -11.12
C VAL A 479 45.40 -4.52 -10.02
N VAL A 480 45.87 -5.27 -9.03
CA VAL A 480 46.75 -4.80 -7.96
C VAL A 480 48.19 -5.00 -8.43
N GLN A 481 48.73 -4.04 -9.19
CA GLN A 481 50.16 -3.97 -9.53
C GLN A 481 50.76 -2.60 -9.21
#